data_AF-A0A3M2BD88-F1
#
_entry.id   AF-A0A3M2BD88-F1
#
_cell.length_a   1.000
_cell.length_b   1.000
_cell.length_c   1.000
_cell.angle_alpha   90.00
_cell.angle_beta   90.00
_cell.angle_gamma   90.00
#
_symmetry.space_group_name_H-M   'P 1'
#
loop_
_entity.id
_entity.type
_entity.pdbx_description
1 polymer ?
#
loop_
_entity_poly.entity_id
_entity_poly.type
_entity_poly.pdbx_seq_one_letter_code
_entity_poly.pdbx_strand_id
1 'polypeptide(L)'
;IVLFSAHWEEPIATITAAVHPELIHDYYGFPPEAYDIAYPCPGEPAVAQQIAGLLQAAQIESRLDQQRGLDHGVFVPLKIMYPEADIPVVQVSLSSSLDPLEHVRLGQALHGLHHQNILVMGSGGSFHNLKAFMSQDNETISRNHAFEQWLETTCCGAMTEEERIRKLIQWEQAPGARFCHPREEHLLPLHVCYGVAGAPCSKRFEISLLGKTSSMVVW
;
A
#
# COMPACT_ATOMS: atom_id res chain seq x y z
N ILE A 1 -12.02 6.25 3.49
CA ILE A 1 -10.88 5.33 3.23
C ILE A 1 -9.62 6.16 3.19
N VAL A 2 -8.58 5.76 3.91
CA VAL A 2 -7.23 6.36 3.81
C VAL A 2 -6.35 5.36 3.08
N LEU A 3 -5.85 5.73 1.89
CA LEU A 3 -5.18 4.80 0.99
C LEU A 3 -3.72 5.20 0.72
N PHE A 4 -2.82 4.22 0.80
CA PHE A 4 -1.40 4.34 0.44
C PHE A 4 -1.15 3.54 -0.82
N SER A 5 -0.85 4.21 -1.93
CA SER A 5 -0.61 3.57 -3.22
C SER A 5 0.89 3.51 -3.51
N ALA A 6 1.36 2.38 -4.03
CA ALA A 6 2.72 2.22 -4.56
C ALA A 6 3.07 3.19 -5.70
N HIS A 7 2.07 3.83 -6.30
CA HIS A 7 2.20 4.70 -7.47
C HIS A 7 2.38 6.18 -7.15
N TRP A 8 2.40 6.54 -5.86
CA TRP A 8 2.63 7.92 -5.45
C TRP A 8 3.67 8.03 -4.35
N GLU A 9 4.81 8.59 -4.73
CA GLU A 9 5.95 8.84 -3.85
C GLU A 9 6.27 10.31 -3.82
N GLU A 10 6.60 10.82 -2.63
CA GLU A 10 6.98 12.22 -2.42
C GLU A 10 8.16 12.30 -1.44
N PRO A 11 8.99 13.36 -1.51
CA PRO A 11 10.07 13.57 -0.54
C PRO A 11 9.60 13.74 0.91
N ILE A 12 8.36 14.19 1.10
CA ILE A 12 7.68 14.31 2.40
C ILE A 12 6.27 13.74 2.27
N ALA A 13 5.69 13.25 3.36
CA ALA A 13 4.34 12.69 3.34
C ALA A 13 3.34 13.74 2.82
N THR A 14 2.73 13.45 1.68
CA THR A 14 1.78 14.36 1.04
C THR A 14 0.40 13.71 1.04
N ILE A 15 -0.63 14.49 1.37
CA ILE A 15 -1.98 14.00 1.61
C ILE A 15 -2.95 14.74 0.69
N THR A 16 -3.74 14.02 -0.10
CA THR A 16 -4.79 14.65 -0.93
C THR A 16 -5.84 15.31 -0.03
N ALA A 17 -6.23 16.54 -0.36
CA ALA A 17 -7.15 17.33 0.46
C ALA A 17 -8.25 18.03 -0.35
N ALA A 18 -8.39 17.72 -1.64
CA ALA A 18 -9.47 18.19 -2.49
C ALA A 18 -10.82 17.56 -2.08
N VAL A 19 -11.92 18.32 -2.16
CA VAL A 19 -13.29 17.80 -1.93
C VAL A 19 -13.74 16.86 -3.05
N HIS A 20 -13.30 17.12 -4.28
CA HIS A 20 -13.61 16.34 -5.46
C HIS A 20 -12.31 16.06 -6.23
N PRO A 21 -11.51 15.07 -5.81
CA PRO A 21 -10.28 14.75 -6.50
C PRO A 21 -10.58 14.17 -7.89
N GLU A 22 -9.82 14.58 -8.89
CA GLU A 22 -9.85 13.95 -10.21
C GLU A 22 -9.17 12.57 -10.16
N LEU A 23 -9.37 11.74 -11.18
CA LEU A 23 -8.54 10.56 -11.39
C LEU A 23 -7.33 10.91 -12.25
N ILE A 24 -6.21 10.24 -12.01
CA ILE A 24 -5.09 10.23 -12.94
C ILE A 24 -4.90 8.82 -13.49
N HIS A 25 -4.74 8.70 -14.81
CA HIS A 25 -4.37 7.44 -15.46
C HIS A 25 -2.85 7.38 -15.64
N ASP A 26 -2.16 6.91 -14.61
CA ASP A 26 -0.69 6.80 -14.54
C ASP A 26 -0.15 5.48 -15.13
N TYR A 27 -0.94 4.80 -15.98
CA TYR A 27 -0.57 3.60 -16.72
C TYR A 27 -0.72 3.79 -18.23
N TYR A 28 0.05 2.99 -18.98
CA TYR A 28 0.18 3.14 -20.43
C TYR A 28 0.08 1.79 -21.15
N GLY A 29 -0.35 1.81 -22.41
CA GLY A 29 -0.35 0.61 -23.27
C GLY A 29 -1.60 -0.28 -23.14
N PHE A 30 -2.64 0.20 -22.47
CA PHE A 30 -3.94 -0.48 -22.36
C PHE A 30 -4.91 -0.03 -23.47
N PRO A 31 -5.99 -0.80 -23.72
CA PRO A 31 -7.06 -0.38 -24.63
C PRO A 31 -7.72 0.95 -24.21
N PRO A 32 -8.28 1.74 -25.15
CA PRO A 32 -8.93 3.02 -24.85
C PRO A 32 -9.96 2.95 -23.72
N GLU A 33 -10.70 1.85 -23.63
CA GLU A 33 -11.74 1.62 -22.62
C GLU A 33 -11.18 1.65 -21.19
N ALA A 34 -9.89 1.33 -21.01
CA ALA A 34 -9.24 1.44 -19.71
C ALA A 34 -9.09 2.89 -19.25
N TYR A 35 -9.04 3.85 -20.18
CA TYR A 35 -8.92 5.29 -19.89
C TYR A 35 -10.29 5.97 -19.72
N ASP A 36 -11.38 5.28 -20.12
CA ASP A 36 -12.76 5.73 -19.89
C ASP A 36 -13.27 5.39 -18.48
N ILE A 37 -12.49 4.65 -17.68
CA ILE A 37 -12.86 4.29 -16.31
C ILE A 37 -12.96 5.54 -15.43
N ALA A 38 -14.10 5.68 -14.77
CA ALA A 38 -14.37 6.73 -13.79
C ALA A 38 -14.72 6.15 -12.40
N TYR A 39 -14.27 6.85 -11.37
CA TYR A 39 -14.53 6.55 -9.96
C TYR A 39 -14.65 7.87 -9.17
N PRO A 40 -15.82 8.53 -9.25
CA PRO A 40 -16.00 9.89 -8.74
C PRO A 40 -16.22 9.93 -7.22
N CYS A 41 -15.34 9.29 -6.45
CA CYS A 41 -15.46 9.31 -4.99
C CYS A 41 -15.16 10.71 -4.43
N PRO A 42 -15.90 11.16 -3.41
CA PRO A 42 -15.57 12.42 -2.74
C PRO A 42 -14.22 12.29 -2.02
N GLY A 43 -13.50 13.40 -1.90
CA GLY A 43 -12.42 13.51 -0.92
C GLY A 43 -12.96 13.84 0.47
N GLU A 44 -12.10 13.82 1.47
CA GLU A 44 -12.47 14.16 2.86
C GLU A 44 -11.41 15.09 3.49
N PRO A 45 -11.49 16.42 3.25
CA PRO A 45 -10.48 17.37 3.72
C PRO A 45 -10.32 17.40 5.24
N ALA A 46 -11.36 17.10 6.01
CA ALA A 46 -11.28 17.05 7.47
C ALA A 46 -10.40 15.88 7.93
N VAL A 47 -10.54 14.70 7.31
CA VAL A 47 -9.66 13.55 7.56
C VAL A 47 -8.24 13.83 7.09
N ALA A 48 -8.06 14.51 5.95
CA ALA A 48 -6.74 14.92 5.49
C ALA A 48 -6.02 15.83 6.50
N GLN A 49 -6.71 16.83 7.06
CA GLN A 49 -6.18 17.70 8.12
C GLN A 49 -5.86 16.92 9.39
N GLN A 50 -6.72 15.97 9.78
CA GLN A 50 -6.47 15.11 10.92
C GLN A 50 -5.22 14.26 10.75
N ILE A 51 -5.02 13.65 9.57
CA ILE A 51 -3.80 12.89 9.25
C ILE A 51 -2.57 13.80 9.40
N ALA A 52 -2.59 15.00 8.80
CA ALA A 52 -1.48 15.94 8.92
C ALA A 52 -1.16 16.29 10.39
N GLY A 53 -2.19 16.47 11.22
CA GLY A 53 -2.02 16.70 12.67
C GLY A 53 -1.39 15.53 13.41
N LEU A 54 -1.78 14.29 13.08
CA LEU A 54 -1.17 13.08 13.65
C LEU A 54 0.30 12.94 13.25
N LEU A 55 0.62 13.17 11.97
CA LEU A 55 1.99 13.16 11.48
C LEU A 55 2.85 14.24 12.15
N GLN A 56 2.31 15.46 12.30
CA GLN A 56 2.98 16.54 13.01
C GLN A 56 3.26 16.17 14.48
N ALA A 57 2.31 15.57 15.18
CA ALA A 57 2.50 15.12 16.57
C ALA A 57 3.59 14.05 16.70
N ALA A 58 3.78 13.23 15.66
CA ALA A 58 4.86 12.25 15.54
C ALA A 58 6.17 12.84 14.97
N GLN A 59 6.25 14.16 14.76
CA GLN A 59 7.40 14.86 14.17
C GLN A 59 7.73 14.42 12.74
N ILE A 60 6.73 13.94 12.00
CA ILE A 60 6.83 13.61 10.58
C ILE A 60 6.36 14.81 9.76
N GLU A 61 7.24 15.34 8.93
CA GLU A 61 6.90 16.44 8.02
C GLU A 61 5.85 15.98 7.00
N SER A 62 4.80 16.77 6.83
CA SER A 62 3.75 16.49 5.87
C SER A 62 3.14 17.75 5.27
N ARG A 63 2.49 17.60 4.11
CA ARG A 63 1.74 18.68 3.46
C ARG A 63 0.42 18.19 2.90
N LEU A 64 -0.53 19.11 2.77
CA LEU A 64 -1.81 18.87 2.10
C LEU A 64 -1.72 19.30 0.63
N ASP A 65 -2.22 18.47 -0.27
CA ASP A 65 -2.27 18.74 -1.71
C ASP A 65 -3.73 18.85 -2.18
N GLN A 66 -4.09 20.03 -2.68
CA GLN A 66 -5.44 20.36 -3.14
C GLN A 66 -5.66 20.04 -4.63
N GLN A 67 -4.61 19.63 -5.35
CA GLN A 67 -4.60 19.47 -6.81
C GLN A 67 -4.34 18.03 -7.25
N ARG A 68 -3.63 17.23 -6.45
CA ARG A 68 -3.32 15.84 -6.76
C ARG A 68 -4.61 15.01 -6.88
N GLY A 69 -4.83 14.42 -8.07
CA GLY A 69 -5.87 13.42 -8.30
C GLY A 69 -5.52 12.05 -7.69
N LEU A 70 -6.38 11.06 -7.85
CA LEU A 70 -6.18 9.68 -7.37
C LEU A 70 -5.62 8.79 -8.48
N ASP A 71 -4.53 8.06 -8.22
CA ASP A 71 -3.94 7.13 -9.19
C ASP A 71 -4.65 5.77 -9.26
N HIS A 72 -4.25 4.94 -10.22
CA HIS A 72 -4.90 3.65 -10.45
C HIS A 72 -4.76 2.66 -9.29
N GLY A 73 -3.69 2.77 -8.49
CA GLY A 73 -3.55 2.00 -7.27
C GLY A 73 -4.65 2.35 -6.25
N VAL A 74 -5.29 3.51 -6.36
CA VAL A 74 -6.49 3.87 -5.60
C VAL A 74 -7.75 3.38 -6.31
N PHE A 75 -8.04 3.86 -7.51
CA PHE A 75 -9.39 3.70 -8.05
C PHE A 75 -9.69 2.30 -8.60
N VAL A 76 -8.70 1.54 -9.05
CA VAL A 76 -8.93 0.17 -9.57
C VAL A 76 -9.44 -0.77 -8.48
N PRO A 77 -8.74 -0.95 -7.33
CA PRO A 77 -9.25 -1.83 -6.28
C PRO A 77 -10.57 -1.30 -5.70
N LEU A 78 -10.71 0.02 -5.53
CA LEU A 78 -11.93 0.60 -4.97
C LEU A 78 -13.14 0.47 -5.91
N LYS A 79 -12.96 0.54 -7.24
CA LYS A 79 -14.06 0.28 -8.20
C LYS A 79 -14.60 -1.14 -8.08
N ILE A 80 -13.75 -2.11 -7.74
CA ILE A 80 -14.15 -3.51 -7.54
C ILE A 80 -14.86 -3.68 -6.19
N MET A 81 -14.33 -3.07 -5.13
CA MET A 81 -14.85 -3.22 -3.77
C MET A 81 -16.11 -2.39 -3.48
N TYR A 82 -16.16 -1.17 -4.01
CA TYR A 82 -17.18 -0.14 -3.72
C TYR A 82 -17.61 0.58 -5.02
N PRO A 83 -18.23 -0.13 -5.98
CA PRO A 83 -18.42 0.36 -7.36
C PRO A 83 -19.19 1.69 -7.50
N GLU A 84 -20.03 2.02 -6.52
CA GLU A 84 -20.84 3.24 -6.47
C GLU A 84 -20.03 4.51 -6.17
N ALA A 85 -18.79 4.38 -5.69
CA ALA A 85 -17.91 5.51 -5.36
C ALA A 85 -18.52 6.49 -4.34
N ASP A 86 -19.30 6.01 -3.39
CA ASP A 86 -20.00 6.81 -2.38
C ASP A 86 -19.23 6.95 -1.05
N ILE A 87 -18.11 6.26 -0.90
CA ILE A 87 -17.22 6.34 0.27
C ILE A 87 -16.12 7.36 0.02
N PRO A 88 -15.90 8.35 0.91
CA PRO A 88 -14.83 9.32 0.75
C PRO A 88 -13.43 8.70 0.79
N VAL A 89 -12.51 9.22 -0.01
CA VAL A 89 -11.13 8.73 -0.14
C VAL A 89 -10.13 9.86 0.13
N VAL A 90 -9.16 9.57 0.98
CA VAL A 90 -7.95 10.39 1.16
C VAL A 90 -6.76 9.51 0.81
N GLN A 91 -5.95 9.95 -0.14
CA GLN A 91 -4.71 9.28 -0.48
C GLN A 91 -3.54 9.93 0.27
N VAL A 92 -2.58 9.12 0.69
CA VAL A 92 -1.32 9.56 1.29
C VAL A 92 -0.16 8.95 0.50
N SER A 93 0.84 9.77 0.18
CA SER A 93 2.02 9.32 -0.55
C SER A 93 2.91 8.41 0.30
N LEU A 94 3.68 7.55 -0.38
CA LEU A 94 4.87 6.93 0.19
C LEU A 94 6.03 7.94 0.26
N SER A 95 7.03 7.65 1.08
CA SER A 95 8.29 8.41 1.10
C SER A 95 9.15 7.96 -0.07
N SER A 96 9.64 8.90 -0.88
CA SER A 96 10.54 8.62 -2.01
C SER A 96 11.92 8.12 -1.57
N SER A 97 12.24 8.13 -0.27
CA SER A 97 13.43 7.45 0.29
C SER A 97 13.33 5.93 0.15
N LEU A 98 12.09 5.40 0.09
CA LEU A 98 11.76 3.99 0.15
C LEU A 98 12.30 3.25 1.38
N ASP A 99 12.70 3.97 2.44
CA ASP A 99 13.18 3.35 3.68
C ASP A 99 12.03 2.59 4.36
N PRO A 100 12.12 1.25 4.52
CA PRO A 100 11.08 0.47 5.18
C PRO A 100 10.75 0.94 6.60
N LEU A 101 11.74 1.45 7.35
CA LEU A 101 11.53 1.96 8.71
C LEU A 101 10.70 3.25 8.71
N GLU A 102 10.93 4.14 7.74
CA GLU A 102 10.12 5.35 7.58
C GLU A 102 8.65 5.01 7.34
N HIS A 103 8.37 3.98 6.53
CA HIS A 103 7.01 3.54 6.23
C HIS A 103 6.32 2.86 7.41
N VAL A 104 7.05 2.07 8.21
CA VAL A 104 6.52 1.55 9.49
C VAL A 104 6.20 2.70 10.45
N ARG A 105 7.08 3.69 10.58
CA ARG A 105 6.86 4.87 11.44
C ARG A 105 5.69 5.72 10.97
N LEU A 106 5.54 5.90 9.65
CA LEU A 106 4.40 6.56 9.04
C LEU A 106 3.09 5.88 9.45
N GLY A 107 3.02 4.55 9.37
CA GLY A 107 1.87 3.78 9.86
C GLY A 107 1.64 3.94 11.36
N GLN A 108 2.69 3.84 12.18
CA GLN A 108 2.61 3.96 13.64
C GLN A 108 2.05 5.32 14.08
N ALA A 109 2.43 6.40 13.41
CA ALA A 109 1.88 7.74 13.66
C ALA A 109 0.35 7.80 13.43
N LEU A 110 -0.18 6.89 12.62
CA LEU A 110 -1.59 6.84 12.23
C LEU A 110 -2.36 5.71 12.94
N HIS A 111 -1.77 5.03 13.92
CA HIS A 111 -2.38 3.92 14.66
C HIS A 111 -3.80 4.26 15.13
N GLY A 112 -4.09 5.46 15.63
CA GLY A 112 -5.41 5.82 16.16
C GLY A 112 -6.54 6.00 15.12
N LEU A 113 -6.26 6.02 13.81
CA LEU A 113 -7.27 6.32 12.79
C LEU A 113 -8.38 5.26 12.71
N HIS A 114 -8.04 3.98 12.86
CA HIS A 114 -8.99 2.88 12.66
C HIS A 114 -10.16 2.88 13.67
N HIS A 115 -10.02 3.56 14.81
CA HIS A 115 -11.10 3.71 15.80
C HIS A 115 -12.24 4.64 15.36
N GLN A 116 -12.09 5.36 14.24
CA GLN A 116 -13.01 6.41 13.81
C GLN A 116 -13.87 6.01 12.59
N ASN A 117 -14.14 4.71 12.43
CA ASN A 117 -14.82 4.16 11.25
C ASN A 117 -14.07 4.49 9.94
N ILE A 118 -12.73 4.50 10.01
CA ILE A 118 -11.84 4.74 8.87
C ILE A 118 -11.17 3.42 8.50
N LEU A 119 -11.38 2.98 7.26
CA LEU A 119 -10.57 1.91 6.66
C LEU A 119 -9.24 2.49 6.17
N VAL A 120 -8.13 1.97 6.69
CA VAL A 120 -6.79 2.19 6.13
C VAL A 120 -6.48 1.07 5.15
N MET A 121 -6.00 1.41 3.96
CA MET A 121 -5.72 0.47 2.88
C MET A 121 -4.36 0.75 2.26
N GLY A 122 -3.56 -0.30 2.09
CA GLY A 122 -2.34 -0.27 1.30
C GLY A 122 -2.59 -0.96 -0.03
N SER A 123 -2.28 -0.28 -1.14
CA SER A 123 -2.40 -0.79 -2.49
C SER A 123 -1.03 -0.90 -3.14
N GLY A 124 -0.65 -2.13 -3.45
CA GLY A 124 0.64 -2.52 -4.00
C GLY A 124 0.59 -3.98 -4.42
N GLY A 125 1.65 -4.75 -4.15
CA GLY A 125 1.65 -6.18 -4.40
C GLY A 125 2.75 -6.91 -3.64
N SER A 126 2.55 -8.18 -3.35
CA SER A 126 3.61 -9.02 -2.76
C SER A 126 4.55 -9.64 -3.80
N PHE A 127 4.24 -9.46 -5.10
CA PHE A 127 5.13 -9.70 -6.24
C PHE A 127 5.03 -8.54 -7.25
N HIS A 128 6.14 -7.92 -7.61
CA HIS A 128 6.19 -6.79 -8.55
C HIS A 128 7.41 -6.83 -9.51
N ASN A 129 7.85 -8.03 -9.93
CA ASN A 129 8.87 -8.16 -10.96
C ASN A 129 8.26 -8.32 -12.35
N LEU A 130 8.03 -7.19 -13.02
CA LEU A 130 7.39 -7.16 -14.35
C LEU A 130 8.16 -7.94 -15.42
N LYS A 131 9.49 -8.07 -15.30
CA LYS A 131 10.31 -8.86 -16.24
C LYS A 131 10.07 -10.37 -16.11
N ALA A 132 9.65 -10.82 -14.92
CA ALA A 132 9.39 -12.22 -14.61
C ALA A 132 7.90 -12.54 -14.44
N PHE A 133 7.01 -11.55 -14.58
CA PHE A 133 5.58 -11.69 -14.28
C PHE A 133 4.89 -12.76 -15.13
N MET A 134 5.24 -12.83 -16.42
CA MET A 134 4.71 -13.85 -17.34
C MET A 134 5.48 -15.18 -17.31
N SER A 135 6.63 -15.25 -16.62
CA SER A 135 7.45 -16.47 -16.61
C SER A 135 6.78 -17.58 -15.80
N GLN A 136 6.80 -18.81 -16.30
CA GLN A 136 6.23 -20.00 -15.64
C GLN A 136 7.30 -21.04 -15.28
N ASP A 137 8.57 -20.67 -15.31
CA ASP A 137 9.65 -21.60 -14.97
C ASP A 137 9.69 -21.91 -13.46
N ASN A 138 10.20 -23.09 -13.14
CA ASN A 138 10.24 -23.59 -11.76
C ASN A 138 11.07 -22.71 -10.82
N GLU A 139 12.11 -22.03 -11.31
CA GLU A 139 12.95 -21.16 -10.47
C GLU A 139 12.17 -19.92 -10.06
N THR A 140 11.53 -19.25 -11.01
CA THR A 140 10.66 -18.09 -10.77
C THR A 140 9.55 -18.43 -9.77
N ILE A 141 8.86 -19.54 -9.98
CA ILE A 141 7.78 -19.99 -9.09
C ILE A 141 8.32 -20.25 -7.68
N SER A 142 9.45 -20.96 -7.57
CA SER A 142 10.08 -21.26 -6.28
C SER A 142 10.48 -20.00 -5.50
N ARG A 143 11.09 -19.01 -6.16
CA ARG A 143 11.49 -17.74 -5.52
C ARG A 143 10.28 -16.92 -5.06
N ASN A 144 9.21 -16.91 -5.84
CA ASN A 144 7.95 -16.26 -5.45
C ASN A 144 7.32 -16.94 -4.22
N HIS A 145 7.17 -18.27 -4.23
CA HIS A 145 6.64 -19.00 -3.07
C HIS A 145 7.50 -18.82 -1.80
N ALA A 146 8.82 -18.78 -1.93
CA ALA A 146 9.72 -18.59 -0.79
C ALA A 146 9.52 -17.20 -0.14
N PHE A 147 9.29 -16.17 -0.95
CA PHE A 147 9.00 -14.82 -0.45
C PHE A 147 7.61 -14.75 0.19
N GLU A 148 6.60 -15.36 -0.43
CA GLU A 148 5.24 -15.45 0.11
C GLU A 148 5.19 -16.18 1.46
N GLN A 149 5.92 -17.28 1.61
CA GLN A 149 6.03 -18.00 2.87
C GLN A 149 6.72 -17.15 3.97
N TRP A 150 7.72 -16.37 3.58
CA TRP A 150 8.35 -15.42 4.50
C TRP A 150 7.38 -14.32 4.92
N LEU A 151 6.57 -13.79 3.98
CA LEU A 151 5.53 -12.80 4.28
C LEU A 151 4.45 -13.37 5.20
N GLU A 152 3.98 -14.59 4.96
CA GLU A 152 3.02 -15.27 5.84
C GLU A 152 3.53 -15.36 7.27
N THR A 153 4.75 -15.89 7.41
CA THR A 153 5.41 -16.05 8.70
C THR A 153 5.59 -14.69 9.38
N THR A 154 6.03 -13.68 8.63
CA THR A 154 6.33 -12.34 9.16
C THR A 154 5.06 -11.55 9.48
N CYS A 155 3.99 -11.67 8.70
CA CYS A 155 2.77 -10.89 8.95
C CYS A 155 1.87 -11.56 9.99
N CYS A 156 1.78 -12.90 9.99
CA CYS A 156 0.74 -13.61 10.73
C CYS A 156 1.31 -14.62 11.75
N GLY A 157 2.61 -14.93 11.68
CA GLY A 157 3.25 -15.88 12.58
C GLY A 157 3.41 -15.34 14.01
N ALA A 158 3.49 -16.27 14.97
CA ALA A 158 3.76 -15.95 16.37
C ALA A 158 5.23 -15.54 16.56
N MET A 159 5.45 -14.27 16.86
CA MET A 159 6.75 -13.67 17.20
C MET A 159 6.50 -12.39 17.99
N THR A 160 7.54 -11.83 18.58
CA THR A 160 7.43 -10.50 19.21
C THR A 160 7.31 -9.41 18.15
N GLU A 161 6.68 -8.28 18.48
CA GLU A 161 6.58 -7.15 17.54
C GLU A 161 7.94 -6.52 17.22
N GLU A 162 8.91 -6.60 18.14
CA GLU A 162 10.30 -6.21 17.87
C GLU A 162 10.93 -7.07 16.77
N GLU A 163 10.77 -8.40 16.86
CA GLU A 163 11.24 -9.32 15.82
C GLU A 163 10.52 -9.10 14.49
N ARG A 164 9.21 -8.81 14.53
CA ARG A 164 8.40 -8.56 13.34
C ARG A 164 8.83 -7.28 12.63
N ILE A 165 8.98 -6.17 13.37
CA ILE A 165 9.53 -4.91 12.84
C ILE A 165 10.89 -5.16 12.23
N ARG A 166 11.80 -5.85 12.96
CA ARG A 166 13.15 -6.14 12.46
C ARG A 166 13.12 -6.91 11.14
N LYS A 167 12.24 -7.90 11.00
CA LYS A 167 12.06 -8.64 9.73
C LYS A 167 11.55 -7.72 8.62
N LEU A 168 10.53 -6.91 8.88
CA LEU A 168 9.96 -6.00 7.89
C LEU A 168 10.97 -4.94 7.42
N ILE A 169 11.76 -4.35 8.33
CA ILE A 169 12.79 -3.37 7.92
C ILE A 169 13.97 -4.02 7.21
N GLN A 170 14.22 -5.31 7.43
CA GLN A 170 15.26 -6.10 6.78
C GLN A 170 14.69 -7.01 5.68
N TRP A 171 13.53 -6.67 5.09
CA TRP A 171 12.79 -7.53 4.17
C TRP A 171 13.63 -8.03 2.99
N GLU A 172 14.65 -7.27 2.57
CA GLU A 172 15.57 -7.64 1.50
C GLU A 172 16.36 -8.92 1.78
N GLN A 173 16.50 -9.30 3.05
CA GLN A 173 17.15 -10.54 3.47
C GLN A 173 16.22 -11.76 3.32
N ALA A 174 14.94 -11.54 3.01
CA ALA A 174 14.00 -12.62 2.82
C ALA A 174 14.34 -13.46 1.57
N PRO A 175 14.10 -14.78 1.60
CA PRO A 175 14.21 -15.62 0.42
C PRO A 175 13.39 -15.04 -0.75
N GLY A 176 14.04 -14.83 -1.90
CA GLY A 176 13.35 -14.31 -3.09
C GLY A 176 13.00 -12.82 -3.07
N ALA A 177 13.37 -12.06 -2.03
CA ALA A 177 13.01 -10.65 -1.85
C ALA A 177 13.28 -9.77 -3.09
N ARG A 178 14.55 -9.58 -3.44
CA ARG A 178 14.96 -8.75 -4.60
C ARG A 178 14.53 -9.32 -5.95
N PHE A 179 14.09 -10.57 -5.99
CA PHE A 179 13.48 -11.14 -7.19
C PHE A 179 12.01 -10.80 -7.30
N CYS A 180 11.25 -10.85 -6.21
CA CYS A 180 9.84 -10.48 -6.20
C CYS A 180 9.70 -8.96 -6.30
N HIS A 181 10.62 -8.22 -5.68
CA HIS A 181 10.65 -6.77 -5.59
C HIS A 181 12.03 -6.25 -6.02
N PRO A 182 12.23 -6.01 -7.34
CA PRO A 182 13.44 -5.34 -7.81
C PRO A 182 13.63 -3.96 -7.16
N ARG A 183 12.50 -3.31 -6.83
CA ARG A 183 12.40 -2.05 -6.08
C ARG A 183 11.28 -2.18 -5.04
N GLU A 184 11.35 -1.37 -4.00
CA GLU A 184 10.64 -1.47 -2.73
C GLU A 184 9.14 -1.12 -2.85
N GLU A 185 8.76 -0.23 -3.76
CA GLU A 185 7.54 0.58 -3.66
C GLU A 185 6.25 -0.21 -3.57
N HIS A 186 6.16 -1.34 -4.27
CA HIS A 186 4.95 -2.16 -4.25
C HIS A 186 4.79 -2.96 -2.96
N LEU A 187 5.86 -3.15 -2.19
CA LEU A 187 5.80 -3.81 -0.89
C LEU A 187 5.46 -2.82 0.24
N LEU A 188 5.97 -1.58 0.19
CA LEU A 188 5.90 -0.62 1.30
C LEU A 188 4.49 -0.23 1.79
N PRO A 189 3.41 -0.27 0.99
CA PRO A 189 2.05 -0.12 1.51
C PRO A 189 1.70 -1.15 2.60
N LEU A 190 2.29 -2.36 2.54
CA LEU A 190 2.16 -3.38 3.59
C LEU A 190 2.82 -2.91 4.89
N HIS A 191 4.01 -2.30 4.83
CA HIS A 191 4.72 -1.77 5.99
C HIS A 191 3.94 -0.65 6.68
N VAL A 192 3.29 0.22 5.90
CA VAL A 192 2.41 1.26 6.46
C VAL A 192 1.21 0.63 7.16
N CYS A 193 0.51 -0.31 6.52
CA CYS A 193 -0.64 -0.99 7.13
C CYS A 193 -0.27 -1.73 8.41
N TYR A 194 0.87 -2.43 8.39
CA TYR A 194 1.42 -3.05 9.59
C TYR A 194 1.71 -2.01 10.68
N GLY A 195 2.34 -0.87 10.34
CA GLY A 195 2.61 0.21 11.29
C GLY A 195 1.33 0.75 11.93
N VAL A 196 0.24 0.88 11.16
CA VAL A 196 -1.07 1.27 11.68
C VAL A 196 -1.64 0.22 12.61
N ALA A 197 -1.50 -1.07 12.28
CA ALA A 197 -2.06 -2.14 13.09
C ALA A 197 -1.27 -2.42 14.38
N GLY A 198 0.06 -2.48 14.29
CA GLY A 198 0.95 -2.81 15.41
C GLY A 198 0.75 -4.21 15.98
N ALA A 199 0.28 -5.15 15.16
CA ALA A 199 -0.08 -6.51 15.57
C ALA A 199 0.10 -7.51 14.41
N PRO A 200 0.16 -8.83 14.69
CA PRO A 200 0.03 -9.83 13.65
C PRO A 200 -1.30 -9.70 12.89
N CYS A 201 -1.29 -10.08 11.63
CA CYS A 201 -2.48 -10.11 10.79
C CYS A 201 -3.55 -11.02 11.39
N SER A 202 -4.82 -10.64 11.23
CA SER A 202 -5.97 -11.47 11.60
C SER A 202 -6.36 -12.43 10.49
N LYS A 203 -6.12 -12.04 9.23
CA LYS A 203 -6.42 -12.88 8.06
C LYS A 203 -5.47 -12.60 6.90
N ARG A 204 -5.15 -13.65 6.14
CA ARG A 204 -4.43 -13.58 4.87
C ARG A 204 -5.24 -14.29 3.80
N PHE A 205 -5.23 -13.72 2.60
CA PHE A 205 -5.78 -14.32 1.40
C PHE A 205 -4.65 -14.48 0.38
N GLU A 206 -4.62 -15.63 -0.28
CA GLU A 206 -3.69 -15.91 -1.35
C GLU A 206 -4.45 -15.91 -2.68
N ILE A 207 -3.85 -15.29 -3.70
CA ILE A 207 -4.36 -15.30 -5.07
C ILE A 207 -3.24 -15.71 -6.03
N SER A 208 -3.62 -16.38 -7.12
CA SER A 208 -2.72 -16.65 -8.23
C SER A 208 -3.01 -15.69 -9.38
N LEU A 209 -2.04 -14.86 -9.71
CA LEU A 209 -2.07 -13.92 -10.83
C LEU A 209 -1.09 -14.40 -11.87
N LEU A 210 -1.59 -14.96 -12.98
CA LEU A 210 -0.76 -15.43 -14.09
C LEU A 210 0.40 -16.34 -13.62
N GLY A 211 0.10 -17.29 -12.73
CA GLY A 211 1.08 -18.22 -12.19
C GLY A 211 2.08 -17.61 -11.20
N LYS A 212 1.77 -16.43 -10.64
CA LYS A 212 2.46 -15.84 -9.48
C LYS A 212 1.51 -15.83 -8.30
N THR A 213 1.98 -16.31 -7.17
CA THR A 213 1.30 -16.21 -5.89
C THR A 213 1.45 -14.78 -5.38
N SER A 214 0.35 -14.17 -4.97
CA SER A 214 0.31 -12.85 -4.33
C SER A 214 -0.64 -12.90 -3.13
N SER A 215 -0.37 -12.05 -2.13
CA SER A 215 -1.10 -12.04 -0.86
C SER A 215 -1.81 -10.73 -0.60
N MET A 216 -3.01 -10.83 -0.03
CA MET A 216 -3.72 -9.75 0.62
C MET A 216 -3.77 -10.02 2.13
N VAL A 217 -3.52 -9.00 2.94
CA VAL A 217 -3.42 -9.12 4.40
C VAL A 217 -4.45 -8.19 5.05
N VAL A 218 -5.14 -8.70 6.06
CA VAL A 218 -6.10 -7.96 6.89
C VAL A 218 -5.61 -7.99 8.32
N TRP A 219 -5.61 -6.82 8.95
CA TRP A 219 -5.37 -6.63 10.38
C TRP A 219 -6.70 -6.37 11.06
#